data_AF-Q9BKA7-F1
#
_entry.id   AF-Q9BKA7-F1
#
_cell.length_a   1.000
_cell.length_b   1.000
_cell.length_c   1.000
_cell.angle_alpha   90.00
_cell.angle_beta   90.00
_cell.angle_gamma   90.00
#
_symmetry.space_group_name_H-M   'P 1'
#
loop_
_entity.id
_entity.type
_entity.pdbx_description
1 polymer ?
#
loop_
_entity_poly.entity_id
_entity_poly.type
_entity_poly.pdbx_seq_one_letter_code
_entity_poly.pdbx_strand_id
1 'polypeptide(L)' 'EKGKGLDMSDLLADPILRFQKKYYLILMPLACFVMPTVIPVYFWGETWTNAFFVAAMFRYAFILNVTWLVNSAAHKW' A
#
# COMPACT_ATOMS: atom_id res chain seq x y z
N GLU A 1 9.89 21.04 9.81
CA GLU A 1 10.26 22.14 8.89
C GLU A 1 11.44 21.83 7.97
N LYS A 2 12.48 21.11 8.42
CA LYS A 2 13.65 20.76 7.58
C LYS A 2 13.33 20.07 6.24
N GLY A 3 12.25 19.29 6.16
CA GLY A 3 11.85 18.61 4.92
C GLY A 3 11.42 19.55 3.78
N LYS A 4 11.03 20.80 4.05
CA LYS A 4 10.65 21.78 3.00
C LYS A 4 11.87 22.36 2.26
N GLY A 5 13.07 22.18 2.81
CA GLY A 5 14.33 22.60 2.17
C GLY A 5 14.93 21.53 1.26
N LEU A 6 14.32 20.34 1.18
CA LEU A 6 14.73 19.30 0.24
C LEU A 6 14.17 19.63 -1.13
N ASP A 7 15.02 19.55 -2.15
CA ASP A 7 14.57 19.60 -3.53
C ASP A 7 13.74 18.36 -3.85
N MET A 8 12.55 18.56 -4.42
CA MET A 8 11.61 17.52 -4.84
C MET A 8 11.26 17.68 -6.32
N SER A 9 12.06 18.47 -7.06
CA SER A 9 11.84 18.80 -8.47
C SER A 9 11.76 17.55 -9.36
N ASP A 10 12.53 16.51 -9.05
CA ASP A 10 12.54 15.21 -9.71
C ASP A 10 11.20 14.47 -9.54
N LEU A 11 10.71 14.35 -8.30
CA LEU A 11 9.45 13.67 -7.98
C LEU A 11 8.24 14.42 -8.54
N LEU A 12 8.34 15.76 -8.62
CA LEU A 12 7.30 16.61 -9.21
C LEU A 12 7.33 16.60 -10.74
N ALA A 13 8.49 16.39 -11.36
CA ALA A 13 8.60 16.27 -12.81
C ALA A 13 8.05 14.93 -13.31
N ASP A 14 8.16 13.86 -12.51
CA ASP A 14 7.70 12.53 -12.88
C ASP A 14 6.17 12.49 -13.15
N PRO A 15 5.74 12.18 -14.38
CA PRO A 15 4.32 12.12 -14.73
C PRO A 15 3.56 10.98 -14.03
N ILE A 16 4.22 9.85 -13.75
CA ILE A 16 3.63 8.69 -13.08
C ILE A 16 3.35 9.01 -11.61
N LEU A 17 4.30 9.64 -10.92
CA LEU A 17 4.11 10.05 -9.52
C LEU A 17 3.04 11.12 -9.39
N ARG A 18 2.99 12.08 -10.32
CA ARG A 18 1.91 13.07 -10.36
C ARG A 18 0.53 12.43 -10.56
N PHE A 19 0.43 11.45 -11.45
CA PHE A 19 -0.80 10.68 -11.65
C PHE A 19 -1.20 9.92 -10.38
N GLN A 20 -0.26 9.16 -9.81
CA GLN A 20 -0.48 8.38 -8.60
C GLN A 20 -0.91 9.28 -7.44
N LYS A 21 -0.26 10.43 -7.24
CA LYS A 21 -0.60 11.41 -6.20
C LYS A 21 -1.99 12.02 -6.41
N LYS A 22 -2.36 12.32 -7.66
CA LYS A 22 -3.68 12.90 -8.00
C LYS A 22 -4.83 11.93 -7.73
N TYR A 23 -4.66 10.65 -8.03
CA TYR A 23 -5.71 9.63 -7.91
C TYR A 23 -5.53 8.68 -6.73
N TYR A 24 -4.61 8.98 -5.81
CA TYR A 24 -4.23 8.10 -4.71
C TYR A 24 -5.42 7.59 -3.89
N LEU A 25 -6.36 8.48 -3.55
CA LEU A 25 -7.52 8.14 -2.74
C LEU A 25 -8.46 7.13 -3.41
N ILE A 26 -8.41 7.02 -4.74
CA ILE A 26 -9.19 6.05 -5.52
C ILE A 26 -8.37 4.79 -5.76
N LEU A 27 -7.12 4.94 -6.21
CA LEU A 27 -6.23 3.83 -6.56
C LEU A 27 -5.89 2.98 -5.34
N MET A 28 -5.69 3.58 -4.16
CA MET A 28 -5.31 2.88 -2.95
C MET A 28 -6.36 1.84 -2.52
N PRO A 29 -7.63 2.18 -2.27
CA PRO A 29 -8.61 1.18 -1.85
C PRO A 29 -8.87 0.12 -2.93
N LEU A 30 -8.85 0.51 -4.20
CA LEU A 30 -9.00 -0.42 -5.32
C LEU A 30 -7.87 -1.46 -5.36
N ALA A 31 -6.62 -1.02 -5.30
CA ALA A 31 -5.46 -1.91 -5.39
C ALA A 31 -5.17 -2.65 -4.07
N CYS A 32 -5.46 -2.04 -2.91
CA CYS A 32 -5.08 -2.59 -1.61
C CYS A 32 -6.14 -3.52 -1.00
N PHE A 33 -7.44 -3.25 -1.26
CA PHE A 33 -8.54 -4.01 -0.65
C PHE A 33 -9.42 -4.70 -1.69
N VAL A 34 -9.87 -4.00 -2.73
CA VAL A 34 -10.80 -4.58 -3.71
C VAL A 34 -10.12 -5.66 -4.54
N MET A 35 -9.00 -5.34 -5.18
CA MET A 35 -8.27 -6.25 -6.04
C MET A 35 -7.80 -7.51 -5.28
N PRO A 36 -7.20 -7.42 -4.08
CA PRO A 36 -6.79 -8.60 -3.32
C PRO A 36 -7.96 -9.43 -2.76
N THR A 37 -9.17 -8.87 -2.67
CA THR A 37 -10.37 -9.62 -2.28
C THR A 37 -11.00 -10.33 -3.49
N VAL A 38 -11.12 -9.63 -4.61
CA VAL A 38 -11.80 -10.14 -5.82
C VAL A 38 -10.96 -11.23 -6.50
N ILE A 39 -9.66 -11.04 -6.62
CA ILE A 39 -8.76 -11.97 -7.34
C ILE A 39 -8.86 -13.40 -6.79
N PRO A 40 -8.68 -13.67 -5.48
CA PRO A 40 -8.82 -15.01 -4.91
C PRO A 40 -10.20 -15.65 -5.15
N VAL A 41 -11.27 -14.86 -5.08
CA VAL A 41 -12.64 -15.36 -5.25
C VAL A 41 -12.86 -15.86 -6.68
N TYR A 42 -12.49 -15.07 -7.68
CA TYR A 42 -12.80 -15.40 -9.08
C TYR A 42 -11.83 -16.38 -9.73
N PHE A 43 -10.55 -16.35 -9.34
CA PHE A 43 -9.52 -17.15 -9.99
C PHE A 43 -9.11 -18.40 -9.20
N TRP A 44 -9.36 -18.45 -7.87
CA TRP A 44 -9.05 -19.61 -7.02
C TRP A 44 -10.30 -20.23 -6.36
N GLY A 45 -11.49 -19.67 -6.57
CA GLY A 45 -12.73 -20.18 -5.98
C GLY A 45 -12.79 -20.00 -4.45
N GLU A 46 -12.05 -19.04 -3.91
CA GLU A 46 -11.99 -18.76 -2.47
C GLU A 46 -13.30 -18.12 -1.97
N THR A 47 -13.59 -18.28 -0.68
CA THR A 47 -14.76 -17.61 -0.07
C THR A 47 -14.51 -16.10 0.10
N TRP A 48 -15.56 -15.30 -0.06
CA TRP A 48 -15.50 -13.84 0.10
C TRP A 48 -14.95 -13.41 1.47
N THR A 49 -15.33 -14.12 2.53
CA THR A 49 -14.88 -13.84 3.90
C THR A 49 -13.39 -14.11 4.06
N ASN A 50 -12.89 -15.26 3.60
CA ASN A 50 -11.46 -15.56 3.68
C ASN A 50 -10.63 -14.62 2.82
N ALA A 51 -11.06 -14.36 1.59
CA ALA A 51 -10.36 -13.44 0.69
C ALA A 51 -10.25 -12.03 1.30
N PHE A 52 -11.32 -11.52 1.90
CA PHE A 52 -11.27 -10.19 2.53
C PHE A 52 -10.40 -10.16 3.81
N PHE A 53 -10.62 -11.08 4.75
CA PHE A 53 -9.90 -11.04 6.03
C PHE A 53 -8.43 -11.46 5.91
N VAL A 54 -8.12 -12.43 5.06
CA VAL A 54 -6.75 -12.96 4.93
C VAL A 54 -6.00 -12.23 3.83
N ALA A 55 -6.49 -12.27 2.58
CA ALA A 55 -5.74 -11.76 1.43
C ALA A 55 -5.69 -10.22 1.37
N ALA A 56 -6.71 -9.53 1.88
CA ALA A 56 -6.69 -8.07 1.99
C ALA A 56 -6.22 -7.59 3.38
N MET A 57 -6.99 -7.85 4.44
CA MET A 57 -6.76 -7.21 5.76
C MET A 57 -5.50 -7.71 6.47
N PHE A 58 -5.33 -9.03 6.62
CA PHE A 58 -4.15 -9.59 7.28
C PHE A 58 -2.86 -9.25 6.50
N ARG A 59 -2.87 -9.43 5.18
CA ARG A 59 -1.75 -9.03 4.31
C ARG A 59 -1.37 -7.56 4.54
N TYR A 60 -2.35 -6.67 4.59
CA TYR A 60 -2.11 -5.23 4.81
C TYR A 60 -1.50 -4.96 6.19
N ALA A 61 -2.08 -5.50 7.26
CA ALA A 61 -1.59 -5.33 8.62
C ALA A 61 -0.16 -5.92 8.79
N PHE A 62 0.09 -7.08 8.21
CA PHE A 62 1.40 -7.72 8.26
C PHE A 62 2.48 -6.86 7.58
N ILE A 63 2.23 -6.38 6.35
CA ILE A 63 3.20 -5.53 5.63
C ILE A 63 3.48 -4.21 6.37
N LEU A 64 2.44 -3.61 6.98
CA LEU A 64 2.64 -2.42 7.81
C LEU A 64 3.57 -2.71 8.99
N ASN A 65 3.34 -3.80 9.72
CA ASN A 65 4.19 -4.17 10.85
C ASN A 65 5.62 -4.47 10.41
N VAL A 66 5.82 -5.16 9.27
CA VAL A 66 7.16 -5.40 8.72
C VAL A 66 7.85 -4.08 8.34
N THR A 67 7.13 -3.13 7.77
CA THR A 67 7.70 -1.82 7.40
C THR A 67 8.06 -1.01 8.65
N TRP A 68 7.20 -1.01 9.66
CA TRP A 68 7.47 -0.33 10.94
C TRP A 68 8.53 -1.04 11.77
N LEU A 69 8.76 -2.33 11.54
CA LEU A 69 9.88 -3.06 12.14
C LEU A 69 11.21 -2.41 11.78
N VAL A 70 11.39 -1.94 10.53
CA VAL A 70 12.61 -1.23 10.11
C VAL A 70 12.80 0.01 10.98
N ASN A 71 11.76 0.81 11.16
CA ASN A 71 11.82 2.04 11.97
C ASN A 71 12.04 1.78 13.48
N SER A 72 11.79 0.56 13.96
CA SER A 72 11.88 0.20 15.39
C SER A 72 13.06 -0.71 15.71
N ALA A 73 13.08 -1.93 15.18
CA ALA A 73 14.12 -2.91 15.44
C ALA A 73 15.44 -2.52 14.77
N ALA A 74 15.42 -2.11 13.49
CA ALA A 74 16.67 -1.85 12.75
C ALA A 74 17.39 -0.55 13.16
N HIS A 75 16.75 0.29 13.97
CA HIS A 75 17.38 1.46 14.59
C HIS A 75 17.70 1.26 16.08
N LYS A 76 17.27 0.14 16.68
CA LYS A 76 17.57 -0.23 18.08
C LYS A 76 18.64 -1.31 18.20
N TRP A 77 18.72 -2.19 17.21
CA TRP A 77 19.72 -3.25 17.07
C TRP A 77 20.60 -2.92 15.87
#